data_AF-A0A1Q5TU50-F1
#
_entry.id   AF-A0A1Q5TU50-F1
#
_cell.length_a   1.000
_cell.length_b   1.000
_cell.length_c   1.000
_cell.angle_alpha   90.00
_cell.angle_beta   90.00
_cell.angle_gamma   90.00
#
_symmetry.space_group_name_H-M   'P 1'
#
loop_
_entity.id
_entity.type
_entity.pdbx_description
1 polymer ?
#
loop_
_entity_poly.entity_id
_entity_poly.type
_entity_poly.pdbx_seq_one_letter_code
_entity_poly.pdbx_strand_id
1 'polypeptide(L)'
;MASFFRNAAALRQSLYEALEDASNGLTVVTRRIFKQLYEDWLILHQRTEEIEETLKLLSSQTAQWQQLQSIPGIDPLIASAFIAYVGDGKQFNNGRQLAAWLGLVPR
;
A
#
# COMPACT_ATOMS: atom_id res chain seq x y z
N MET A 1 6.87 -0.57 -6.47
CA MET A 1 6.78 -0.88 -5.02
C MET A 1 8.12 -1.29 -4.42
N ALA A 2 8.82 -2.30 -4.95
CA ALA A 2 10.08 -2.81 -4.36
C ALA A 2 11.19 -1.75 -4.15
N SER A 3 11.33 -0.75 -5.04
CA SER A 3 12.31 0.34 -4.88
C SER A 3 11.96 1.31 -3.74
N PHE A 4 10.67 1.58 -3.51
CA PHE A 4 10.20 2.42 -2.41
C PHE A 4 10.52 1.79 -1.05
N PHE A 5 10.25 0.49 -0.91
CA PHE A 5 10.56 -0.25 0.32
C PHE A 5 12.06 -0.35 0.60
N ARG A 6 12.89 -0.48 -0.45
CA ARG A 6 14.36 -0.49 -0.30
C ARG A 6 14.89 0.86 0.19
N ASN A 7 14.33 1.95 -0.31
CA ASN A 7 14.69 3.31 0.11
C ASN A 7 14.17 3.63 1.51
N ALA A 8 13.00 3.11 1.88
CA ALA A 8 12.43 3.24 3.21
C ALA A 8 13.29 2.51 4.27
N ALA A 9 13.77 1.30 3.98
CA ALA A 9 14.66 0.57 4.90
C ALA A 9 16.01 1.30 5.08
N ALA A 10 16.60 1.83 4.01
CA ALA A 10 17.82 2.63 4.10
C ALA A 10 17.61 3.91 4.91
N LEU A 11 16.52 4.64 4.68
CA LEU A 11 16.16 5.82 5.46
C LEU A 11 15.97 5.49 6.94
N ARG A 12 15.36 4.35 7.26
CA ARG A 12 15.16 3.86 8.65
C ARG A 12 16.49 3.75 9.37
N GLN A 13 17.42 3.06 8.73
CA GLN A 13 18.72 2.77 9.31
C GLN A 13 19.50 4.07 9.54
N SER A 14 19.58 4.94 8.52
CA SER A 14 20.30 6.21 8.64
C SER A 14 19.66 7.17 9.65
N LEU A 15 18.33 7.19 9.77
CA LEU A 15 17.64 8.01 10.75
C LEU A 15 17.87 7.49 12.17
N TYR A 16 17.84 6.18 12.37
CA TYR A 16 18.16 5.56 13.66
C TYR A 16 19.60 5.87 14.08
N GLU A 17 20.56 5.69 13.18
CA GLU A 17 21.98 6.01 13.42
C GLU A 17 22.17 7.50 13.78
N ALA A 18 21.50 8.41 13.06
CA ALA A 18 21.55 9.84 13.40
C ALA A 18 20.90 10.15 14.77
N LEU A 19 19.86 9.43 15.18
CA LEU A 19 19.22 9.64 16.49
C LEU A 19 20.00 9.05 17.66
N GLU A 20 20.89 8.10 17.42
CA GLU A 20 21.82 7.56 18.44
C GLU A 20 23.15 8.33 18.48
N ASP A 21 23.54 9.00 17.39
CA ASP A 21 24.74 9.82 17.36
C ASP A 21 24.55 11.12 18.17
N ALA A 22 25.18 11.18 19.35
CA ALA A 22 25.18 12.35 20.23
C ALA A 22 26.09 13.50 19.72
N SER A 23 26.95 13.24 18.73
CA SER A 23 27.94 14.19 18.21
C SER A 23 27.43 15.03 17.02
N ASN A 24 26.31 14.65 16.39
CA ASN A 24 25.81 15.26 15.16
C ASN A 24 25.10 16.62 15.31
N GLY A 25 25.31 17.33 16.43
CA GLY A 25 24.78 18.69 16.64
C GLY A 25 23.26 18.80 16.79
N LEU A 26 22.51 17.69 16.79
CA LEU A 26 21.07 17.72 17.02
C LEU A 26 20.76 18.14 18.46
N THR A 27 19.95 19.18 18.59
CA THR A 27 19.44 19.61 19.90
C THR A 27 18.54 18.54 20.51
N VAL A 28 18.40 18.57 21.85
CA VAL A 28 17.53 17.65 22.59
C VAL A 28 16.08 17.71 22.08
N VAL A 29 15.58 18.90 21.74
CA VAL A 29 14.22 19.10 21.23
C VAL A 29 14.06 18.44 19.86
N THR A 30 15.00 18.67 18.95
CA THR A 30 14.99 18.09 17.60
C THR A 30 15.05 16.56 17.66
N ARG A 31 15.93 16.00 18.50
CA ARG A 31 16.07 14.55 18.69
C ARG A 31 14.77 13.93 19.21
N ARG A 32 14.10 14.59 20.16
CA ARG A 32 12.80 14.15 20.68
C ARG A 32 11.72 14.12 19.60
N ILE A 33 11.60 15.19 18.79
CA ILE A 33 10.60 15.26 17.73
C ILE A 33 10.82 14.16 16.69
N PHE A 34 12.06 13.99 16.22
CA PHE A 34 12.37 12.94 15.24
C PHE A 34 12.15 11.54 15.80
N LYS A 35 12.45 11.29 17.08
CA LYS A 35 12.14 10.01 17.72
C LYS A 35 10.63 9.73 17.70
N GLN A 36 9.81 10.72 18.02
CA GLN A 36 8.35 10.57 17.96
C GLN A 36 7.86 10.27 16.54
N LEU A 37 8.33 11.01 15.54
CA LEU A 37 7.97 10.77 14.13
C LEU A 37 8.43 9.38 13.64
N TYR A 38 9.58 8.92 14.13
CA TYR A 38 10.08 7.58 13.84
C TYR A 38 9.17 6.49 14.43
N GLU A 39 8.74 6.65 15.69
CA GLU A 39 7.79 5.75 16.34
C GLU A 39 6.43 5.73 15.60
N ASP A 40 5.91 6.90 15.22
CA ASP A 40 4.67 7.01 14.43
C ASP A 40 4.80 6.30 13.08
N TRP A 41 5.95 6.46 12.41
CA TRP A 41 6.20 5.79 11.15
C TRP A 41 6.25 4.28 11.28
N LEU A 42 6.87 3.74 12.33
CA LEU A 42 6.88 2.28 12.59
C LEU A 42 5.47 1.74 12.77
N ILE A 43 4.61 2.45 13.50
CA ILE A 43 3.21 2.06 13.70
C ILE A 43 2.45 2.04 12.37
N LEU A 44 2.61 3.07 11.54
CA LEU A 44 1.95 3.14 10.23
C LEU A 44 2.45 2.04 9.29
N HIS A 45 3.74 1.74 9.34
CA HIS A 45 4.33 0.67 8.53
C HIS A 45 3.75 -0.69 8.93
N GLN A 46 3.72 -1.01 10.23
CA GLN A 46 3.13 -2.24 10.75
C GLN A 46 1.66 -2.40 10.33
N ARG A 47 0.85 -1.34 10.46
CA ARG A 47 -0.55 -1.36 10.02
C ARG A 47 -0.70 -1.60 8.51
N THR A 48 0.23 -1.07 7.71
CA THR A 48 0.22 -1.31 6.26
C THR A 48 0.46 -2.79 5.95
N GLU A 49 1.42 -3.41 6.63
CA GLU A 49 1.72 -4.85 6.48
C GLU A 49 0.54 -5.72 6.90
N GLU A 50 -0.10 -5.42 8.04
CA GLU A 50 -1.30 -6.13 8.52
C GLU A 50 -2.47 -6.06 7.52
N ILE A 51 -2.69 -4.90 6.89
CA ILE A 51 -3.70 -4.72 5.86
C ILE A 51 -3.35 -5.56 4.62
N GLU A 52 -2.10 -5.54 4.17
CA GLU A 52 -1.65 -6.34 3.03
C GLU A 52 -1.80 -7.85 3.27
N GLU A 53 -1.47 -8.32 4.47
CA GLU A 53 -1.69 -9.72 4.86
C GLU A 53 -3.17 -10.09 4.87
N THR A 54 -4.02 -9.21 5.40
CA THR A 54 -5.47 -9.39 5.39
C THR A 54 -6.00 -9.49 3.96
N LEU A 55 -5.55 -8.61 3.05
CA LEU A 55 -5.94 -8.65 1.64
C LEU A 55 -5.50 -9.95 0.97
N LYS A 56 -4.27 -10.42 1.23
CA LYS A 56 -3.78 -11.71 0.72
C LYS A 56 -4.66 -12.87 1.19
N LEU A 57 -4.98 -12.91 2.48
CA LEU A 57 -5.84 -13.95 3.07
C LEU A 57 -7.26 -13.94 2.49
N LEU A 58 -7.88 -12.77 2.33
CA LEU A 58 -9.22 -12.65 1.73
C LEU A 58 -9.21 -13.07 0.26
N SER A 59 -8.15 -12.70 -0.45
CA SER A 59 -8.01 -13.02 -1.87
C SER A 59 -7.87 -14.51 -2.15
N SER A 60 -7.18 -15.26 -1.28
CA SER A 60 -7.00 -16.70 -1.44
C SER A 60 -8.29 -17.49 -1.16
N GLN A 61 -9.23 -16.91 -0.44
CA GLN A 61 -10.49 -17.55 -0.04
C GLN A 61 -11.66 -17.24 -0.99
N THR A 62 -11.52 -16.29 -1.91
CA THR A 62 -12.64 -15.77 -2.71
C THR A 62 -12.39 -15.94 -4.21
N ALA A 63 -13.23 -16.71 -4.90
CA ALA A 63 -13.07 -17.00 -6.33
C ALA A 63 -13.04 -15.73 -7.22
N GLN A 64 -13.84 -14.70 -6.88
CA GLN A 64 -13.88 -13.43 -7.61
C GLN A 64 -12.52 -12.71 -7.61
N TRP A 65 -11.82 -12.73 -6.47
CA TRP A 65 -10.51 -12.12 -6.33
C TRP A 65 -9.46 -12.88 -7.15
N GLN A 66 -9.48 -14.21 -7.09
CA GLN A 66 -8.58 -15.07 -7.86
C GLN A 66 -8.76 -14.88 -9.37
N GLN A 67 -10.01 -14.73 -9.83
CA GLN A 67 -10.30 -14.43 -11.24
C GLN A 67 -9.72 -13.08 -11.67
N LEU A 68 -9.90 -12.03 -10.87
CA LEU A 68 -9.33 -10.71 -11.18
C LEU A 68 -7.80 -10.75 -11.19
N GLN A 69 -7.18 -11.41 -10.21
CA GLN A 69 -5.72 -11.54 -10.11
C GLN A 69 -5.09 -12.42 -11.20
N SER A 70 -5.89 -13.21 -11.93
CA SER A 70 -5.41 -13.92 -13.11
C SER A 70 -5.02 -12.96 -14.26
N ILE A 71 -5.50 -11.72 -14.22
CA ILE A 71 -5.16 -10.69 -15.19
C ILE A 71 -3.78 -10.09 -14.84
N PRO A 72 -2.80 -10.10 -15.77
CA PRO A 72 -1.48 -9.53 -15.52
C PRO A 72 -1.56 -8.07 -15.05
N GLY A 73 -0.90 -7.79 -13.92
CA GLY A 73 -0.89 -6.45 -13.32
C GLY A 73 -2.01 -6.16 -12.34
N ILE A 74 -2.95 -7.10 -12.11
CA ILE A 74 -3.93 -7.00 -11.03
C ILE A 74 -3.43 -7.76 -9.81
N ASP A 75 -3.17 -7.04 -8.73
CA ASP A 75 -2.77 -7.57 -7.43
C ASP A 75 -3.96 -7.58 -6.44
N PRO A 76 -3.79 -8.13 -5.21
CA PRO A 76 -4.87 -8.10 -4.21
C PRO A 76 -5.40 -6.72 -3.87
N LEU A 77 -4.56 -5.68 -3.93
CA LEU A 77 -4.99 -4.31 -3.66
C LEU A 77 -5.92 -3.81 -4.77
N ILE A 78 -5.51 -3.93 -6.04
CA ILE A 78 -6.32 -3.51 -7.20
C ILE A 78 -7.59 -4.35 -7.30
N ALA A 79 -7.51 -5.67 -7.08
CA ALA A 79 -8.68 -6.54 -7.07
C ALA A 79 -9.69 -6.14 -5.99
N SER A 80 -9.21 -5.82 -4.78
CA SER A 80 -10.07 -5.35 -3.69
C SER A 80 -10.79 -4.05 -4.02
N ALA A 81 -10.06 -3.08 -4.58
CA ALA A 81 -10.62 -1.82 -5.02
C ALA A 81 -11.67 -2.06 -6.11
N PHE A 82 -11.34 -2.89 -7.10
CA PHE A 82 -12.27 -3.22 -8.17
C PHE A 82 -13.57 -3.81 -7.61
N ILE A 83 -13.50 -4.80 -6.72
CA ILE A 83 -14.69 -5.42 -6.11
C ILE A 83 -15.47 -4.41 -5.26
N ALA A 84 -14.79 -3.54 -4.51
CA ALA A 84 -15.44 -2.52 -3.70
C ALA A 84 -16.19 -1.48 -4.55
N TYR A 85 -15.63 -1.07 -5.69
CA TYR A 85 -16.24 -0.04 -6.56
C TYR A 85 -17.22 -0.61 -7.58
N VAL A 86 -16.93 -1.79 -8.14
CA VAL A 86 -17.73 -2.44 -9.20
C VAL A 86 -18.79 -3.36 -8.61
N GLY A 87 -18.59 -3.92 -7.41
CA GLY A 87 -19.52 -4.86 -6.82
C GLY A 87 -19.73 -6.11 -7.70
N ASP A 88 -20.99 -6.45 -7.97
CA ASP A 88 -21.35 -7.59 -8.82
C ASP A 88 -21.39 -7.28 -10.33
N GLY A 89 -21.12 -6.02 -10.71
CA GLY A 89 -21.05 -5.56 -12.10
C GLY A 89 -22.39 -5.49 -12.82
N LYS A 90 -23.52 -5.79 -12.17
CA LYS A 90 -24.86 -5.80 -12.81
C LYS A 90 -25.36 -4.42 -13.23
N GLN A 91 -24.73 -3.35 -12.74
CA GLN A 91 -24.98 -1.99 -13.19
C GLN A 91 -24.47 -1.71 -14.62
N PHE A 92 -23.69 -2.63 -15.21
CA PHE A 92 -23.20 -2.51 -16.58
C PHE A 92 -23.87 -3.53 -17.50
N ASN A 93 -24.32 -3.08 -18.67
CA ASN A 93 -24.95 -3.95 -19.68
C ASN A 93 -23.94 -4.88 -20.37
N ASN A 94 -22.66 -4.49 -20.41
CA ASN A 94 -21.57 -5.27 -20.99
C ASN A 94 -20.21 -4.76 -20.51
N GLY A 95 -19.15 -5.54 -20.78
CA GLY A 95 -17.78 -5.17 -20.41
C GLY A 95 -17.25 -3.90 -21.08
N ARG A 96 -17.78 -3.50 -22.24
CA ARG A 96 -17.39 -2.24 -22.91
C ARG A 96 -17.88 -1.02 -22.13
N GLN A 97 -19.07 -1.09 -21.53
CA GLN A 97 -19.59 -0.02 -20.68
C GLN A 97 -18.76 0.14 -19.40
N LEU A 98 -18.35 -0.98 -18.78
CA LEU A 98 -17.41 -0.97 -17.67
C LEU A 98 -16.06 -0.36 -18.08
N ALA A 99 -15.51 -0.78 -19.23
CA ALA A 99 -14.24 -0.24 -19.74
C ALA A 99 -14.32 1.27 -20.01
N ALA A 100 -15.45 1.75 -20.54
CA ALA A 100 -15.68 3.18 -20.73
C ALA A 100 -15.76 3.93 -19.39
N TRP A 101 -16.41 3.34 -18.38
CA TRP A 101 -16.46 3.90 -17.02
C TRP A 101 -15.08 3.97 -16.36
N LEU A 102 -14.22 2.97 -16.61
CA LEU A 102 -12.82 2.96 -16.17
C LEU A 102 -11.90 3.89 -17.00
N GLY A 103 -12.42 4.54 -18.05
CA GLY A 103 -11.63 5.41 -18.92
C GLY A 103 -10.69 4.68 -19.88
N LEU A 104 -10.91 3.38 -20.11
CA LEU A 104 -10.07 2.53 -20.97
C LEU A 104 -10.49 2.55 -22.45
N VAL A 105 -11.59 3.23 -22.79
CA VAL A 105 -12.08 3.36 -24.16
C VAL A 105 -11.76 4.78 -24.66
N PRO A 106 -10.98 4.94 -25.75
CA PRO A 106 -10.73 6.25 -26.34
C PRO A 106 -12.01 6.85 -26.92
N ARG A 107 -12.08 8.19 -26.92
CA ARG A 107 -13.20 8.96 -27.50
C ARG A 107 -13.10 9.01 -29.02
#